data_AF-A0A4U3CEM1-F1
#
_entry.id   AF-A0A4U3CEM1-F1
#
_cell.length_a   1.000
_cell.length_b   1.000
_cell.length_c   1.000
_cell.angle_alpha   90.00
_cell.angle_beta   90.00
_cell.angle_gamma   90.00
#
_symmetry.space_group_name_H-M   'P 1'
#
loop_
_entity.id
_entity.type
_entity.pdbx_description
1 polymer ?
#
loop_
_entity_poly.entity_id
_entity_poly.type
_entity_poly.pdbx_seq_one_letter_code
_entity_poly.pdbx_strand_id
1 'polypeptide(L)' 'MPCALNGHSVGLAEAEAFGVDEFVGRVAVRGDVGPAEARNGAAAVLTTVRQAVTPGEFDDVLSQLPQEYRELVGPMA' A
#
# COMPACT_ATOMS: atom_id res chain seq x y z
N MET A 1 33.82 -18.21 11.79
CA MET A 1 33.58 -16.84 12.29
C MET A 1 32.63 -16.16 11.32
N PRO A 2 31.35 -15.91 11.64
CA PRO A 2 30.47 -15.15 10.76
C PRO A 2 30.69 -13.65 10.97
N CYS A 3 30.90 -12.93 9.86
CA CYS A 3 31.02 -11.49 9.79
C CYS A 3 29.71 -10.80 10.19
N ALA A 4 29.84 -9.72 10.94
CA ALA A 4 28.76 -8.80 11.28
C ALA A 4 28.23 -8.09 10.02
N LEU A 5 26.92 -8.19 9.79
CA LEU A 5 26.16 -7.24 9.00
C LEU A 5 25.31 -6.42 9.96
N ASN A 6 25.82 -5.23 10.30
CA ASN A 6 25.06 -4.18 10.96
C ASN A 6 24.11 -3.56 9.94
N GLY A 7 22.93 -4.15 9.77
CA GLY A 7 21.82 -3.59 8.99
C GLY A 7 21.16 -2.48 9.78
N HIS A 8 21.12 -1.29 9.20
CA HIS A 8 20.58 -0.09 9.84
C HIS A 8 19.10 -0.27 10.20
N SER A 9 18.83 -0.27 11.50
CA SER A 9 17.51 -0.27 12.10
C SER A 9 16.79 1.04 11.83
N VAL A 10 15.92 1.07 10.82
CA VAL A 10 14.75 1.96 10.83
C VAL A 10 13.83 1.47 11.96
N GLY A 11 13.50 2.38 12.87
CA GLY A 11 12.96 2.05 14.19
C GLY A 11 11.65 1.27 14.18
N LEU A 12 11.63 0.20 14.98
CA LEU A 12 10.52 -0.43 15.72
C LEU A 12 9.09 0.08 15.41
N ALA A 13 8.61 -0.22 14.21
CA ALA A 13 7.27 -0.72 14.04
C ALA A 13 7.44 -1.95 13.15
N GLU A 14 7.20 -3.15 13.66
CA GLU A 14 6.95 -4.28 12.77
C GLU A 14 5.90 -3.80 11.78
N ALA A 15 6.16 -3.93 10.48
CA ALA A 15 5.21 -3.53 9.46
C ALA A 15 4.00 -4.47 9.58
N GLU A 16 3.04 -4.11 10.43
CA GLU A 16 1.79 -4.84 10.57
C GLU A 16 1.02 -4.71 9.27
N ALA A 17 0.63 -5.85 8.70
CA ALA A 17 -0.30 -5.88 7.59
C ALA A 17 -1.66 -5.39 8.10
N PHE A 18 -2.15 -4.29 7.54
CA PHE A 18 -3.46 -3.75 7.84
C PHE A 18 -4.34 -3.77 6.57
N GLY A 19 -5.64 -3.98 6.79
CA GLY A 19 -6.64 -3.97 5.72
C GLY A 19 -6.80 -2.60 5.06
N VAL A 20 -7.52 -2.60 3.94
CA VAL A 20 -7.95 -1.44 3.16
C VAL A 20 -8.72 -0.45 4.03
N ASP A 21 -9.58 -0.90 4.95
CA ASP A 21 -10.36 0.02 5.79
C ASP A 21 -9.45 0.83 6.74
N GLU A 22 -8.51 0.16 7.41
CA GLU A 22 -7.51 0.80 8.27
C GLU A 22 -6.56 1.69 7.45
N PHE A 23 -6.18 1.25 6.24
CA PHE A 23 -5.41 2.07 5.32
C PHE A 23 -6.15 3.34 4.91
N VAL A 24 -7.41 3.23 4.51
CA VAL A 24 -8.27 4.35 4.14
C VAL A 24 -8.47 5.28 5.34
N GLY A 25 -8.67 4.75 6.55
CA GLY A 25 -8.73 5.52 7.78
C GLY A 25 -7.45 6.32 8.02
N ARG A 26 -6.29 5.70 7.84
CA ARG A 26 -4.98 6.36 7.94
C ARG A 26 -4.76 7.43 6.86
N VAL A 27 -5.26 7.21 5.65
CA VAL A 27 -5.21 8.18 4.54
C VAL A 27 -6.14 9.35 4.84
N ALA A 28 -7.35 9.11 5.35
CA ALA A 28 -8.30 10.13 5.75
C ALA A 28 -7.72 11.06 6.82
N VAL A 29 -7.11 10.48 7.87
CA VAL A 29 -6.44 11.23 8.94
C VAL A 29 -5.26 12.05 8.41
N ARG A 30 -4.44 11.47 7.52
CA ARG A 30 -3.26 12.18 6.96
C ARG A 30 -3.62 13.24 5.94
N GLY A 31 -4.68 13.02 5.18
CA GLY A 31 -5.18 13.93 4.16
C GLY A 31 -6.12 15.01 4.70
N ASP A 32 -6.58 14.89 5.95
CA ASP A 32 -7.64 15.70 6.53
C ASP A 32 -8.91 15.70 5.64
N VAL A 33 -9.28 14.51 5.14
CA VAL A 33 -10.42 14.31 4.23
C VAL A 33 -11.40 13.29 4.78
N GLY A 34 -12.62 13.29 4.26
CA GLY A 34 -13.62 12.28 4.62
C GLY A 34 -13.25 10.87 4.14
N PRO A 35 -13.78 9.80 4.75
CA PRO A 35 -13.41 8.41 4.44
C PRO A 35 -13.74 8.01 2.99
N ALA A 36 -14.84 8.53 2.42
CA ALA A 36 -15.20 8.28 1.03
C ALA A 36 -14.21 8.92 0.05
N GLU A 37 -13.74 10.13 0.36
CA GLU A 37 -12.75 10.86 -0.44
C GLU A 37 -11.37 10.20 -0.31
N ALA A 38 -10.97 9.80 0.90
CA ALA A 38 -9.75 9.02 1.14
C ALA A 38 -9.75 7.71 0.34
N ARG A 39 -10.87 6.98 0.31
CA ARG A 39 -11.00 5.74 -0.46
C ARG A 39 -10.85 5.98 -1.95
N ASN A 40 -11.51 7.00 -2.48
CA ASN A 40 -11.40 7.37 -3.89
C ASN A 40 -9.98 7.83 -4.25
N GLY A 41 -9.36 8.66 -3.41
CA GLY A 41 -7.98 9.12 -3.59
C GLY A 41 -6.98 7.98 -3.56
N ALA A 42 -7.12 7.04 -2.62
CA ALA A 42 -6.29 5.85 -2.54
C ALA A 42 -6.41 4.98 -3.81
N ALA A 43 -7.63 4.72 -4.28
CA ALA A 43 -7.86 3.98 -5.52
C ALA A 43 -7.28 4.70 -6.75
N ALA A 44 -7.40 6.04 -6.82
CA ALA A 44 -6.83 6.84 -7.88
C ALA A 44 -5.30 6.74 -7.91
N VAL A 45 -4.64 6.88 -6.75
CA VAL A 45 -3.17 6.75 -6.63
C VAL A 45 -2.71 5.37 -7.06
N LEU A 46 -3.34 4.29 -6.56
CA LEU A 46 -2.97 2.93 -6.94
C LEU A 46 -3.18 2.66 -8.44
N THR A 47 -4.21 3.25 -9.03
CA THR A 47 -4.44 3.20 -10.48
C THR A 47 -3.35 3.92 -11.25
N THR A 48 -2.93 5.11 -10.80
CA THR A 48 -1.81 5.85 -11.40
C THR A 48 -0.50 5.09 -11.28
N VAL A 49 -0.21 4.50 -10.12
CA VAL A 49 0.97 3.66 -9.91
C VAL A 49 0.96 2.49 -10.90
N ARG A 50 -0.16 1.79 -11.05
CA ARG A 50 -0.32 0.69 -12.03
C ARG A 50 -0.02 1.12 -13.47
N GLN A 51 -0.34 2.36 -13.85
CA GLN A 51 -0.06 2.89 -15.19
C GLN A 51 1.41 3.30 -15.37
N ALA A 52 2.11 3.62 -14.28
CA ALA A 52 3.48 4.11 -14.31
C ALA A 52 4.54 2.98 -14.26
N VAL A 53 4.18 1.80 -13.74
CA VAL A 53 5.08 0.64 -13.61
C VAL A 53 4.72 -0.47 -14.58
N THR A 54 5.60 -1.45 -14.75
CA THR A 54 5.28 -2.63 -15.55
C THR A 54 4.23 -3.51 -14.84
N PRO A 55 3.44 -4.31 -15.59
CA PRO A 55 2.44 -5.19 -14.98
C PRO A 55 3.00 -6.15 -13.93
N GLY A 56 4.23 -6.64 -14.14
CA GLY A 56 4.91 -7.54 -13.19
C GLY A 56 5.28 -6.83 -11.88
N GLU A 57 5.85 -5.64 -11.97
CA GLU A 57 6.20 -4.84 -10.77
C GLU A 57 4.96 -4.46 -9.96
N PHE A 58 3.84 -4.20 -10.61
CA PHE A 58 2.59 -3.94 -9.90
C PHE A 58 2.06 -5.19 -9.17
N ASP A 59 2.15 -6.36 -9.79
CA ASP A 59 1.78 -7.62 -9.14
C ASP A 59 2.70 -7.95 -7.96
N ASP A 60 4.00 -7.67 -8.08
CA ASP A 60 4.97 -7.80 -6.99
C ASP A 60 4.58 -6.92 -5.79
N VAL A 61 4.15 -5.67 -6.04
CA VAL A 61 3.65 -4.77 -4.97
C VAL A 61 2.39 -5.32 -4.33
N LEU A 62 1.42 -5.80 -5.14
CA LEU A 62 0.19 -6.40 -4.64
C LEU A 62 0.42 -7.71 -3.87
N SER A 63 1.49 -8.45 -4.19
CA SER A 63 1.84 -9.69 -3.48
C SER A 63 2.18 -9.47 -2.01
N GLN A 64 2.61 -8.25 -1.65
CA GLN A 64 2.96 -7.86 -0.28
C GLN A 64 1.74 -7.31 0.50
N LEU A 65 0.60 -7.15 -0.16
CA LEU A 65 -0.61 -6.58 0.43
C LEU A 65 -1.69 -7.64 0.66
N PRO A 66 -2.58 -7.43 1.65
CA PRO A 66 -3.78 -8.25 1.81
C PRO A 66 -4.64 -8.28 0.53
N GLN A 67 -5.32 -9.41 0.30
CA GLN A 67 -6.10 -9.66 -0.93
C GLN A 67 -7.15 -8.57 -1.24
N GLU A 68 -7.72 -7.96 -0.21
CA GLU A 68 -8.70 -6.87 -0.28
C GLU A 68 -8.20 -5.64 -1.06
N TYR A 69 -6.89 -5.39 -1.15
CA TYR A 69 -6.35 -4.30 -1.96
C TYR A 69 -6.59 -4.51 -3.46
N ARG A 70 -6.69 -5.77 -3.92
CA ARG A 70 -7.02 -6.05 -5.32
C ARG A 70 -8.42 -5.56 -5.68
N GLU A 71 -9.36 -5.60 -4.73
CA GLU A 71 -10.72 -5.08 -4.92
C GLU A 71 -10.76 -3.55 -4.96
N LEU A 72 -9.82 -2.88 -4.30
CA LEU A 72 -9.71 -1.41 -4.31
C LEU A 72 -9.27 -0.87 -5.68
N VAL A 73 -8.33 -1.56 -6.35
CA VAL A 73 -7.80 -1.11 -7.66
C VAL A 73 -8.72 -1.54 -8.82
N GLY A 74 -9.53 -2.58 -8.62
CA GLY A 74 -10.46 -3.11 -9.62
C GLY A 74 -9.77 -3.71 -10.86
N PRO A 75 -10.48 -4.56 -11.63
CA PRO A 75 -9.98 -5.04 -12.91
C PRO A 75 -9.80 -3.88 -13.90
N MET A 76 -8.85 -4.00 -14.84
CA MET A 76 -8.82 -3.09 -16.00
C MET A 76 -10.12 -3.23 -16.78
N ALA A 77 -10.81 -2.11 -17.01
CA ALA A 77 -11.78 -1.96 -18.09
C ALA A 77 -11.08 -1.30 -19.29
#